data_AF-A0A2V8XCB1-F1
#
_entry.id   AF-A0A2V8XCB1-F1
#
_cell.length_a   1.000
_cell.length_b   1.000
_cell.length_c   1.000
_cell.angle_alpha   90.00
_cell.angle_beta   90.00
_cell.angle_gamma   90.00
#
_symmetry.space_group_name_H-M   'P 1'
#
loop_
_entity.id
_entity.type
_entity.pdbx_description
1 polymer ?
#
loop_
_entity_poly.entity_id
_entity_poly.type
_entity_poly.pdbx_seq_one_letter_code
_entity_poly.pdbx_strand_id
1 'polypeptide(L)'
;MQYPLCTIVTSCTPRDSLFRQAEFKAWVGQPVVLQVALGDIKVPLRGKLLKDGEDTVRMRIGDGWDVDIYKAMILAVEEDSMALLPA
;
A
#
# COMPACT_ATOMS: atom_id res chain seq x y z
N MET A 1 -15.05 -47.96 8.89
CA MET A 1 -15.29 -46.96 7.84
C MET A 1 -15.99 -45.78 8.50
N GLN A 2 -15.33 -44.63 8.60
CA GLN A 2 -15.93 -43.38 9.07
C GLN A 2 -15.12 -42.24 8.43
N TYR A 3 -15.82 -41.42 7.66
CA TYR A 3 -15.32 -40.38 6.77
C TYR A 3 -14.78 -39.17 7.57
N PRO A 4 -13.67 -38.52 7.17
CA PRO A 4 -13.19 -37.31 7.83
C PRO A 4 -13.85 -36.07 7.22
N LEU A 5 -14.77 -35.43 7.95
CA LEU A 5 -15.29 -34.10 7.62
C LEU A 5 -15.69 -33.41 8.94
N CYS A 6 -14.69 -32.83 9.63
CA CYS A 6 -14.94 -31.77 10.61
C CYS A 6 -14.51 -30.44 10.00
N THR A 7 -15.50 -29.82 9.37
CA THR A 7 -15.59 -28.45 8.90
C THR A 7 -15.17 -27.44 9.96
N ILE A 8 -14.21 -26.60 9.57
CA ILE A 8 -14.03 -25.18 9.96
C ILE A 8 -14.09 -24.91 11.47
N VAL A 9 -12.99 -25.18 12.17
CA VAL A 9 -12.55 -24.35 13.30
C VAL A 9 -11.02 -24.27 13.26
N THR A 10 -10.47 -23.54 12.27
CA THR A 10 -9.09 -23.05 12.40
C THR A 10 -9.16 -21.75 13.17
N SER A 11 -9.09 -21.92 14.49
CA SER A 11 -8.71 -20.94 15.48
C SER A 11 -7.31 -20.37 15.20
N CYS A 12 -7.11 -19.10 15.56
CA CYS A 12 -5.83 -18.40 15.70
C CYS A 12 -4.85 -18.46 14.51
N THR A 13 -4.97 -17.51 13.57
CA THR A 13 -3.77 -16.93 12.97
C THR A 13 -3.48 -15.61 13.68
N PRO A 14 -2.28 -15.35 14.23
CA PRO A 14 -1.84 -14.00 14.55
C PRO A 14 -1.66 -13.26 13.20
N ARG A 15 -2.77 -12.77 12.65
CA ARG A 15 -2.86 -12.18 11.31
C ARG A 15 -2.96 -10.67 11.34
N ASP A 16 -2.92 -10.06 12.52
CA ASP A 16 -3.02 -8.61 12.69
C ASP A 16 -1.69 -7.89 12.41
N SER A 17 -0.54 -8.57 12.53
CA SER A 17 0.78 -7.95 12.37
C SER A 17 1.41 -8.12 10.97
N LEU A 18 0.98 -9.10 10.17
CA LEU A 18 1.48 -9.33 8.80
C LEU A 18 0.64 -8.61 7.73
N PHE A 19 -0.58 -8.18 8.05
CA PHE A 19 -1.43 -7.50 7.09
C PHE A 19 -0.97 -6.09 6.75
N ARG A 20 -0.24 -5.39 7.65
CA ARG A 20 0.29 -4.04 7.39
C ARG A 20 1.43 -3.99 6.38
N GLN A 21 2.15 -5.10 6.18
CA GLN A 21 3.30 -5.12 5.27
C GLN A 21 2.92 -5.48 3.83
N ALA A 22 1.81 -6.18 3.63
CA ALA A 22 1.37 -6.64 2.31
C ALA A 22 0.57 -5.60 1.50
N GLU A 23 0.15 -4.50 2.13
CA GLU A 23 -0.76 -3.51 1.51
C GLU A 23 -0.07 -2.78 0.35
N PHE A 24 1.19 -2.39 0.51
CA PHE A 24 1.93 -1.62 -0.49
C PHE A 24 2.30 -2.42 -1.74
N LYS A 25 2.46 -3.74 -1.61
CA LYS A 25 2.83 -4.60 -2.72
C LYS A 25 1.76 -4.64 -3.82
N ALA A 26 0.49 -4.51 -3.44
CA ALA A 26 -0.64 -4.44 -4.38
C ALA A 26 -0.64 -3.16 -5.24
N TRP A 27 -0.03 -2.10 -4.72
CA TRP A 27 0.07 -0.80 -5.40
C TRP A 27 1.31 -0.67 -6.28
N VAL A 28 2.26 -1.62 -6.20
CA VAL A 28 3.46 -1.62 -7.06
C VAL A 28 3.04 -1.68 -8.53
N GLY A 29 3.51 -0.71 -9.30
CA GLY A 29 3.17 -0.54 -10.71
C GLY A 29 1.91 0.28 -10.97
N GLN A 30 1.20 0.74 -9.94
CA GLN A 30 -0.01 1.55 -10.07
C GLN A 30 0.25 3.04 -9.83
N PRO A 31 -0.49 3.93 -10.52
CA PRO A 31 -0.52 5.35 -10.18
C PRO A 31 -1.33 5.55 -8.89
N VAL A 32 -0.69 6.14 -7.88
CA VAL A 32 -1.24 6.30 -6.53
C VAL A 32 -0.97 7.70 -5.99
N VAL A 33 -1.81 8.09 -5.04
CA VAL A 33 -1.63 9.25 -4.18
C VAL A 33 -1.27 8.77 -2.78
N LEU A 34 -0.05 9.03 -2.36
CA LEU A 34 0.43 8.74 -1.00
C LEU A 34 0.20 9.95 -0.11
N GLN A 35 -0.61 9.78 0.93
CA GLN A 35 -0.74 10.77 1.99
C GLN A 35 0.39 10.55 3.00
N VAL A 36 1.33 11.49 3.09
CA VAL A 36 2.45 11.42 4.04
C VAL A 36 2.35 12.48 5.13
N ALA A 37 2.79 12.13 6.34
CA ALA A 37 2.94 13.07 7.45
C ALA A 37 4.36 13.63 7.50
N LEU A 38 4.49 14.95 7.41
CA LEU A 38 5.74 15.69 7.57
C LEU A 38 5.60 16.61 8.78
N GLY A 39 5.84 16.07 9.98
CA GLY A 39 5.49 16.74 11.22
C GLY A 39 3.96 16.79 11.38
N ASP A 40 3.42 17.99 11.64
CA ASP A 40 1.98 18.20 11.83
C ASP A 40 1.18 18.40 10.52
N ILE A 41 1.86 18.48 9.38
CA ILE A 41 1.22 18.65 8.07
C ILE A 41 1.10 17.33 7.31
N LYS A 42 0.00 17.20 6.58
CA LYS A 42 -0.25 16.08 5.67
C LYS A 42 -0.03 16.55 4.24
N VAL A 43 0.82 15.83 3.51
CA VAL A 43 1.19 16.18 2.14
C VAL A 43 0.79 15.02 1.21
N PRO A 44 -0.12 15.24 0.25
CA PRO A 44 -0.43 14.25 -0.77
C PRO A 44 0.65 14.25 -1.86
N LEU A 45 1.33 13.12 -2.05
CA LEU A 45 2.29 12.90 -3.12
C LEU A 45 1.64 12.05 -4.21
N ARG A 46 1.66 12.53 -5.46
CA ARG A 46 1.08 11.82 -6.62
C ARG A 46 2.17 11.24 -7.51
N GLY A 47 1.94 10.05 -8.05
CA GLY A 47 2.91 9.38 -8.90
C GLY A 47 2.75 7.87 -8.89
N LYS A 48 3.80 7.14 -9.27
CA LYS A 48 3.74 5.69 -9.48
C LYS A 48 4.56 4.95 -8.44
N LEU A 49 3.97 3.99 -7.73
CA LEU A 49 4.75 3.13 -6.85
C LEU A 49 5.61 2.19 -7.71
N LEU A 50 6.92 2.20 -7.51
CA LEU A 50 7.86 1.37 -8.26
C LEU A 50 8.22 0.08 -7.53
N LYS A 51 8.34 0.12 -6.20
CA LYS A 51 8.77 -1.02 -5.40
C LYS A 51 8.32 -0.88 -3.95
N ASP A 52 7.94 -2.00 -3.34
CA ASP A 52 7.84 -2.10 -1.89
C ASP A 52 9.15 -2.64 -1.30
N GLY A 53 9.73 -1.90 -0.36
CA GLY A 53 10.84 -2.34 0.48
C GLY A 53 10.34 -2.81 1.84
N GLU A 54 11.26 -3.16 2.74
CA GLU A 54 10.90 -3.60 4.11
C GLU A 54 10.29 -2.45 4.92
N ASP A 55 11.03 -1.33 5.05
CA ASP A 55 10.62 -0.14 5.80
C ASP A 55 10.28 1.07 4.92
N THR A 56 10.62 1.02 3.63
CA THR A 56 10.40 2.10 2.67
C THR A 56 9.61 1.63 1.46
N VAL A 57 8.99 2.58 0.76
CA VAL A 57 8.40 2.37 -0.55
C VAL A 57 9.03 3.34 -1.55
N ARG A 58 9.31 2.85 -2.75
CA ARG A 58 9.91 3.65 -3.81
C ARG A 58 8.83 4.14 -4.75
N MET A 59 8.81 5.43 -5.01
CA MET A 59 7.79 6.08 -5.83
C MET A 59 8.44 6.98 -6.89
N ARG A 60 7.94 6.94 -8.13
CA ARG A 60 8.28 7.89 -9.18
C ARG A 60 7.27 9.03 -9.17
N ILE A 61 7.72 10.25 -8.92
CA ILE A 61 6.93 11.48 -9.00
C ILE A 61 7.31 12.20 -10.30
N GLY A 62 6.30 12.53 -11.14
CA GLY A 62 6.50 13.19 -12.44
C GLY A 62 7.47 12.45 -13.38
N ASP A 63 8.14 13.21 -14.25
CA ASP A 63 9.05 12.70 -15.30
C ASP A 63 10.50 12.46 -14.82
N GLY A 64 10.69 11.84 -13.64
CA GLY A 64 12.02 11.30 -13.30
C GLY A 64 12.41 11.26 -11.83
N TRP A 65 11.60 11.76 -10.91
CA TRP A 65 12.00 11.79 -9.50
C TRP A 65 11.65 10.47 -8.81
N ASP A 66 12.66 9.64 -8.53
CA ASP A 66 12.49 8.47 -7.66
C ASP A 66 12.71 8.88 -6.20
N VAL A 67 11.67 8.73 -5.38
CA VAL A 67 11.66 9.08 -3.96
C VAL A 67 11.38 7.84 -3.14
N ASP A 68 12.22 7.60 -2.13
CA ASP A 68 12.01 6.55 -1.14
C ASP A 68 11.32 7.15 0.10
N ILE A 69 10.13 6.63 0.43
CA ILE A 69 9.28 7.13 1.51
C ILE A 69 9.21 6.07 2.61
N TYR A 70 9.45 6.46 3.86
CA TYR A 70 9.31 5.54 4.98
C TYR A 70 7.85 5.19 5.22
N LYS A 71 7.55 3.90 5.41
CA LYS A 71 6.19 3.42 5.72
C LYS A 71 5.63 4.05 6.99
N ALA A 72 6.49 4.40 7.94
CA ALA A 72 6.12 5.13 9.15
C ALA A 72 5.56 6.55 8.89
N MET A 73 5.89 7.15 7.74
CA MET A 73 5.37 8.47 7.35
C MET A 73 4.08 8.37 6.52
N ILE A 74 3.73 7.19 6.02
CA ILE A 74 2.55 7.00 5.17
C ILE A 74 1.32 6.86 6.05
N LEU A 75 0.37 7.78 5.87
CA LEU A 75 -0.91 7.76 6.53
C LEU A 75 -1.96 6.98 5.75
N ALA A 76 -1.93 7.09 4.42
CA ALA A 76 -2.86 6.42 3.52
C ALA A 76 -2.27 6.33 2.10
N VAL A 77 -2.76 5.36 1.33
CA VAL A 77 -2.52 5.22 -0.11
C VAL A 77 -3.87 5.20 -0.81
N GLU A 78 -4.03 6.05 -1.80
CA GLU A 78 -5.23 6.16 -2.62
C GLU A 78 -4.84 5.88 -4.09
N GLU A 79 -5.75 5.32 -4.88
CA GLU A 79 -5.54 5.21 -6.32
C GLU A 79 -5.65 6.61 -6.96
N ASP A 80 -4.74 6.95 -7.89
CA ASP A 80 -4.81 8.21 -8.63
C ASP A 80 -5.82 8.10 -9.79
N SER A 81 -7.09 7.86 -9.46
CA SER A 81 -8.20 7.71 -10.40
C SER A 81 -8.77 9.09 -10.78
N MET A 82 -7.95 9.98 -11.35
CA MET A 82 -8.47 11.25 -11.89
C MET A 82 -7.81 11.67 -13.20
N ALA A 83 -8.25 11.04 -14.30
CA ALA A 83 -8.35 11.69 -15.61
C ALA A 83 -9.27 10.90 -16.57
N LEU A 84 -10.54 10.69 -16.21
CA LEU A 84 -11.59 10.43 -17.21
C LEU A 84 -12.85 11.22 -16.82
N LEU A 85 -12.77 12.54 -16.88
CA LEU A 85 -13.97 13.31 -17.21
C LEU A 85 -13.96 13.45 -18.73
N PRO A 86 -14.78 12.70 -19.49
CA PRO A 86 -15.03 13.04 -20.87
C PRO A 86 -15.63 14.45 -20.92
N ALA A 87 -15.09 15.28 -21.83
CA ALA A 87 -15.61 16.62 -22.13
C ALA A 87 -16.99 16.55 -22.81
#